data_AF-A0A4Q3V187-F1
#
_entry.id   AF-A0A4Q3V187-F1
#
_cell.length_a   1.000
_cell.length_b   1.000
_cell.length_c   1.000
_cell.angle_alpha   90.00
_cell.angle_beta   90.00
_cell.angle_gamma   90.00
#
_symmetry.space_group_name_H-M   'P 1'
#
loop_
_entity.id
_entity.type
_entity.pdbx_description
1 polymer ?
#
loop_
_entity_poly.entity_id
_entity_poly.type
_entity_poly.pdbx_seq_one_letter_code
_entity_poly.pdbx_strand_id
1 'polypeptide(L)' 'MSRFHVKPLDETTWPDFVRLLEKHGGVWGGCWCMSFHAEGAGRSATLHRAEKEQRVREGRAHAALVY' A
#
# COMPACT_ATOMS: atom_id res chain seq x y z
N MET A 1 -15.48 -4.10 23.45
CA MET A 1 -14.57 -3.21 22.72
C MET A 1 -13.67 -4.07 21.86
N SER A 2 -13.64 -3.85 20.55
CA SER A 2 -12.75 -4.61 19.66
C SER A 2 -11.30 -4.25 19.94
N ARG A 3 -10.43 -5.25 20.07
CA ARG A 3 -8.98 -5.05 20.26
C ARG A 3 -8.32 -5.01 18.89
N PHE A 4 -7.81 -3.84 18.51
CA PHE A 4 -7.03 -3.68 17.30
C PHE A 4 -5.56 -3.97 17.55
N HIS A 5 -4.85 -4.42 16.51
CA HIS A 5 -3.40 -4.52 16.53
C HIS A 5 -2.80 -3.92 15.26
N VAL A 6 -1.54 -3.48 15.37
CA VAL A 6 -0.84 -2.75 14.31
C VAL A 6 0.38 -3.54 13.89
N LYS A 7 0.59 -3.68 12.59
CA LYS A 7 1.81 -4.26 12.00
C LYS A 7 2.41 -3.30 10.98
N PRO A 8 3.75 -3.23 10.82
CA PRO A 8 4.37 -2.46 9.74
C PRO A 8 3.95 -3.03 8.38
N LEU A 9 3.94 -2.18 7.35
CA LEU A 9 3.82 -2.63 5.96
C LEU A 9 5.20 -3.02 5.43
N ASP A 10 5.42 -4.33 5.38
CA ASP A 10 6.62 -5.03 4.93
C ASP A 10 6.25 -6.21 4.01
N GLU A 11 7.24 -7.01 3.58
CA GLU A 11 7.00 -8.16 2.71
C GLU A 11 6.03 -9.19 3.29
N THR A 12 5.99 -9.34 4.61
CA THR A 12 5.14 -10.32 5.29
C THR A 12 3.68 -9.89 5.38
N THR A 13 3.44 -8.59 5.32
CA THR A 13 2.11 -7.95 5.40
C THR A 13 1.62 -7.42 4.06
N TRP A 14 2.47 -7.44 3.03
CA TRP A 14 2.11 -7.06 1.66
C TRP A 14 0.83 -7.73 1.14
N PRO A 15 0.61 -9.05 1.32
CA PRO A 15 -0.62 -9.70 0.86
C PRO A 15 -1.89 -9.13 1.51
N ASP A 16 -1.81 -8.69 2.77
CA ASP A 16 -2.96 -8.09 3.47
C ASP A 16 -3.29 -6.71 2.92
N PHE A 17 -2.26 -5.91 2.59
CA PHE A 17 -2.44 -4.62 1.95
C PHE A 17 -3.05 -4.74 0.55
N VAL A 18 -2.58 -5.71 -0.26
CA VAL A 18 -3.14 -6.01 -1.59
C VAL A 18 -4.62 -6.34 -1.47
N ARG A 19 -5.00 -7.24 -0.55
CA ARG A 19 -6.40 -7.61 -0.32
C ARG A 19 -7.27 -6.42 0.09
N LEU A 20 -6.75 -5.54 0.96
CA LEU A 20 -7.45 -4.33 1.37
C LEU A 20 -7.73 -3.43 0.17
N LEU A 21 -6.73 -3.16 -0.66
CA LEU A 21 -6.89 -2.30 -1.82
C LEU A 21 -7.79 -2.91 -2.88
N GLU A 22 -7.63 -4.20 -3.21
CA GLU A 22 -8.48 -4.88 -4.20
C GLU A 22 -9.95 -4.90 -3.77
N LYS A 23 -10.24 -5.13 -2.48
CA LYS A 23 -11.59 -5.10 -1.94
C LYS A 23 -12.28 -3.73 -2.11
N HIS A 24 -11.51 -2.65 -2.07
CA HIS A 24 -12.02 -1.28 -2.10
C HIS A 24 -11.75 -0.55 -3.42
N GLY A 25 -11.16 -1.22 -4.42
CA GLY A 25 -10.77 -0.60 -5.70
C GLY A 25 -9.66 0.44 -5.55
N GLY A 26 -8.75 0.24 -4.59
CA GLY A 26 -7.66 1.16 -4.24
C GLY A 26 -8.11 2.36 -3.40
N VAL A 27 -7.15 3.21 -3.02
CA VAL A 27 -7.44 4.47 -2.33
C VAL A 27 -7.83 5.51 -3.37
N TRP A 28 -8.96 6.19 -3.18
CA TRP A 28 -9.40 7.32 -4.01
C TRP A 28 -9.43 7.00 -5.52
N GLY A 29 -10.06 5.87 -5.90
CA GLY A 29 -10.21 5.49 -7.30
C GLY A 29 -9.01 4.77 -7.91
N GLY A 30 -8.36 3.88 -7.15
CA GLY A 30 -7.32 2.99 -7.66
C GLY A 30 -5.89 3.30 -7.22
N CYS A 31 -5.67 4.31 -6.39
CA CYS A 31 -4.32 4.65 -5.93
C CYS A 31 -3.79 3.60 -4.93
N TRP A 32 -2.50 3.28 -5.07
CA TRP A 32 -1.75 2.41 -4.17
C TRP A 32 -0.90 3.23 -3.17
N CYS A 33 -1.41 4.40 -2.76
CA CYS A 33 -0.71 5.38 -1.93
C CYS A 33 0.63 5.85 -2.51
N MET A 34 0.74 5.91 -3.84
CA MET A 34 1.95 6.31 -4.55
C MET A 34 1.96 7.77 -4.99
N SER A 35 0.80 8.43 -5.05
CA SER A 35 0.69 9.82 -5.54
C SER A 35 1.45 10.85 -4.69
N PHE A 36 1.78 10.52 -3.44
CA PHE A 36 2.57 11.38 -2.54
C PHE A 36 4.09 11.09 -2.61
N HIS A 37 4.50 10.16 -3.46
CA HIS A 37 5.88 9.78 -3.67
C HIS A 37 6.34 10.28 -5.04
N ALA A 38 7.59 10.77 -5.13
CA ALA A 38 8.11 11.38 -6.35
C ALA A 38 8.03 10.45 -7.57
N GLU A 39 8.24 9.15 -7.39
CA GLU A 39 8.12 8.14 -8.46
C GLU A 39 6.67 7.85 -8.89
N GLY A 40 5.68 8.16 -8.04
CA GLY A 40 4.26 7.95 -8.34
C GLY A 40 3.52 9.22 -8.77
N ALA A 41 4.19 10.37 -8.79
CA ALA A 41 3.60 11.62 -9.24
C ALA A 41 3.40 11.59 -10.76
N GLY A 42 2.15 11.68 -11.22
CA GLY A 42 1.79 11.74 -12.65
C GLY A 42 1.81 10.40 -13.39
N ARG A 43 1.98 9.26 -12.70
CA ARG A 43 1.93 7.91 -13.30
C ARG A 43 0.54 7.30 -13.18
N SER A 44 0.30 6.25 -13.97
CA SER A 44 -1.00 5.56 -13.99
C SER A 44 -1.17 4.65 -12.76
N ALA A 45 -2.42 4.49 -12.31
CA ALA A 45 -2.77 3.60 -11.20
C ALA A 45 -2.27 2.15 -11.38
N THR A 46 -2.19 1.69 -12.64
CA THR A 46 -1.67 0.36 -12.99
C THR A 46 -0.19 0.19 -12.63
N LEU A 47 0.61 1.24 -12.73
CA LEU A 47 2.04 1.20 -12.36
C LEU A 47 2.25 1.32 -10.85
N HIS A 48 1.34 2.00 -10.15
CA HIS A 48 1.45 2.26 -8.72
C HIS A 48 1.48 0.98 -7.86
N ARG A 49 0.84 -0.12 -8.29
CA ARG A 49 0.92 -1.40 -7.56
C ARG A 49 2.35 -1.90 -7.50
N ALA A 50 3.02 -1.99 -8.64
CA ALA A 50 4.38 -2.52 -8.74
C ALA A 50 5.39 -1.62 -8.02
N GLU A 51 5.24 -0.30 -8.15
CA GLU A 51 6.10 0.67 -7.45
C GLU A 51 5.92 0.62 -5.93
N LYS A 52 4.67 0.45 -5.47
CA LYS A 52 4.40 0.27 -4.04
C LYS A 52 4.98 -1.04 -3.53
N GLU A 53 4.85 -2.14 -4.29
CA GLU A 53 5.44 -3.43 -3.96
C GLU A 53 6.96 -3.32 -3.82
N GLN A 54 7.61 -2.66 -4.78
CA GLN A 54 9.04 -2.40 -4.75
C GLN A 54 9.45 -1.59 -3.50
N ARG A 55 8.73 -0.51 -3.18
CA ARG A 55 8.98 0.28 -1.96
C ARG A 55 8.85 -0.54 -0.68
N VAL A 56 7.90 -1.47 -0.63
CA VAL A 56 7.70 -2.35 0.52
C VAL A 56 8.88 -3.31 0.67
N ARG A 57 9.33 -3.94 -0.42
CA ARG A 57 10.50 -4.83 -0.42
C ARG A 57 11.80 -4.12 -0.05
N GLU A 58 11.94 -2.86 -0.46
CA GLU A 58 13.10 -2.04 -0.09
C GLU A 58 12.99 -1.42 1.31
N GLY A 59 11.91 -1.68 2.05
CA GLY A 59 11.71 -1.13 3.40
C GLY A 59 11.41 0.37 3.44
N ARG A 60 11.06 0.99 2.30
CA ARG A 60 10.86 2.44 2.13
C ARG A 60 9.39 2.89 2.16
N ALA A 61 8.45 1.97 2.37
CA ALA A 61 7.03 2.28 2.33
C ALA A 61 6.53 3.09 3.54
N HIS A 62 7.23 3.01 4.68
CA HIS A 62 6.93 3.71 5.95
C HIS A 62 5.42 3.80 6.25
N ALA A 63 4.72 2.66 6.26
CA ALA A 63 3.29 2.57 6.52
C ALA A 63 2.99 1.44 7.51
N ALA A 64 1.78 1.43 8.07
CA ALA A 64 1.31 0.39 8.98
C ALA A 64 -0.10 -0.07 8.60
N LEU A 65 -0.39 -1.34 8.85
CA LEU A 65 -1.71 -1.94 8.72
C LEU A 65 -2.33 -2.11 10.10
N VAL A 66 -3.62 -1.81 10.21
CA VAL A 66 -4.43 -1.98 11.42
C VAL A 66 -5.44 -3.08 11.16
N TYR A 67 -5.48 -4.06 12.07
CA TYR A 67 -6.33 -5.25 12.03
C TYR A 67 -7.30 -5.25 13.21
#